data_AF-A0A9X3L829-F1
#
_entry.id   AF-A0A9X3L829-F1
#
_cell.length_a   1.000
_cell.length_b   1.000
_cell.length_c   1.000
_cell.angle_alpha   90.00
_cell.angle_beta   90.00
_cell.angle_gamma   90.00
#
_symmetry.space_group_name_H-M   'P 1'
#
loop_
_entity.id
_entity.type
_entity.pdbx_description
1 polymer ?
#
loop_
_entity_poly.entity_id
_entity_poly.type
_entity_poly.pdbx_seq_one_letter_code
_entity_poly.pdbx_strand_id
1 'polypeptide(L)'
;FAEGDAGVYLTDAALLERLAQDKLAGIAAEVKAEGWAWVDATPAVTHADLHAFQRAPRERREPNKREAQRIEKLQTKLHELAAAVDDALDAEDEEKADALQEEGETVGEQLQALEDGLQDYGATVKAAAGAIVTIDRNGEAVIHRGLLREAEAKALRTLERLRQGFSSESEAGNDDEGEDDEQHKTAAMSDKLAQRLSAHRTAALQIEVARHPQVALAALVHGMVQTVLQGSHYGPRHDALPLGVSLKAQDRLEGIAPDIPDSPAAVALRELQQVAGEGLPEDSAELFAVLLAKSQDELVRLLAVCVAVTVDVVTPRATQQQPGAELAQAVGLDMAAWWKPTNEGYFQHIPKAAILQAVEQYAPAHVTRLAKLKKADIASEAERLADGTGWMPAIFKAEGTDDTTAQDAPQAVTNDEPEAIDNDDEQQAHALAA
;
A
#
# COMPACT_ATOMS: atom_id res chain seq x y z
N PHE A 1 3.14 24.89 -25.67
CA PHE A 1 2.55 26.24 -25.63
C PHE A 1 2.13 26.64 -27.04
N ALA A 2 0.83 26.56 -27.34
CA ALA A 2 0.21 27.31 -28.44
C ALA A 2 -1.30 27.27 -28.22
N GLU A 3 -1.90 28.41 -27.94
CA GLU A 3 -3.33 28.63 -28.07
C GLU A 3 -3.48 29.92 -28.90
N GLY A 4 -4.08 29.80 -30.09
CA GLY A 4 -4.46 30.91 -30.97
C GLY A 4 -3.31 31.77 -31.53
N ASP A 5 -2.52 31.26 -32.47
CA ASP A 5 -1.58 31.99 -33.37
C ASP A 5 -0.57 32.99 -32.73
N ALA A 6 -0.52 33.10 -31.41
CA ALA A 6 0.46 33.88 -30.65
C ALA A 6 1.51 32.94 -30.02
N GLY A 7 2.11 32.09 -30.84
CA GLY A 7 3.19 31.20 -30.40
C GLY A 7 4.45 31.99 -30.08
N VAL A 8 4.95 31.91 -28.85
CA VAL A 8 6.32 32.31 -28.53
C VAL A 8 7.24 31.21 -29.06
N TYR A 9 7.85 31.45 -30.22
CA TYR A 9 8.83 30.54 -30.79
C TYR A 9 10.17 30.73 -30.07
N LEU A 10 10.65 29.64 -29.47
CA LEU A 10 11.98 29.56 -28.89
C LEU A 10 12.99 29.48 -30.04
N THR A 11 13.61 30.62 -30.37
CA THR A 11 14.57 30.73 -31.47
C THR A 11 15.94 30.16 -31.13
N ASP A 12 16.31 30.13 -29.85
CA ASP A 12 17.58 29.58 -29.37
C ASP A 12 17.39 28.83 -28.05
N ALA A 13 17.16 27.52 -28.15
CA ALA A 13 17.02 26.63 -26.99
C ALA A 13 18.30 26.54 -26.16
N ALA A 14 19.47 26.60 -26.81
CA ALA A 14 20.75 26.51 -26.12
C ALA A 14 21.07 27.76 -25.30
N LEU A 15 20.58 28.94 -25.72
CA LEU A 15 20.66 30.16 -24.92
C LEU A 15 19.72 30.10 -23.70
N LEU A 16 18.50 29.59 -23.87
CA LEU A 16 17.57 29.43 -22.75
C LEU A 16 18.14 28.48 -21.68
N GLU A 17 18.67 27.33 -22.10
CA GLU A 17 19.26 26.35 -21.19
C GLU A 17 20.43 26.95 -20.41
N ARG A 18 21.30 27.73 -21.08
CA ARG A 18 22.39 28.46 -20.42
C ARG A 18 21.89 29.48 -19.41
N LEU A 19 20.90 30.30 -19.76
CA LEU A 19 20.34 31.30 -18.86
C LEU A 19 19.61 30.67 -17.66
N ALA A 20 18.92 29.56 -17.86
CA ALA A 20 18.30 28.78 -16.79
C ALA A 20 19.37 28.22 -15.86
N GLN A 21 20.43 27.62 -16.42
CA GLN A 21 21.55 27.10 -15.65
C GLN A 21 22.27 28.19 -14.85
N ASP A 22 22.52 29.36 -15.45
CA ASP A 22 23.20 30.49 -14.78
C ASP A 22 22.36 31.03 -13.62
N LYS A 23 21.03 31.13 -13.79
CA LYS A 23 20.11 31.53 -12.71
C LYS A 23 20.08 30.51 -11.57
N LEU A 24 19.97 29.21 -11.90
CA LEU A 24 19.98 28.16 -10.90
C LEU A 24 21.34 28.07 -10.19
N ALA A 25 22.44 28.32 -10.89
CA ALA A 25 23.77 28.37 -10.30
C ALA A 25 23.91 29.51 -9.28
N GLY A 26 23.28 30.67 -9.54
CA GLY A 26 23.18 31.75 -8.56
C GLY A 26 22.48 31.32 -7.27
N ILE A 27 21.31 30.69 -7.39
CA ILE A 27 20.54 30.17 -6.25
C ILE A 27 21.32 29.05 -5.54
N ALA A 28 21.96 28.15 -6.29
CA ALA A 28 22.78 27.08 -5.73
C ALA A 28 23.97 27.62 -4.94
N ALA A 29 24.56 28.77 -5.34
CA ALA A 29 25.63 29.42 -4.58
C ALA A 29 25.12 29.98 -3.24
N GLU A 30 23.93 30.57 -3.21
CA GLU A 30 23.27 31.03 -1.98
C GLU A 30 23.00 29.86 -1.04
N VAL A 31 22.43 28.77 -1.57
CA VAL A 31 22.18 27.55 -0.79
C VAL A 31 23.50 26.98 -0.28
N LYS A 32 24.55 26.92 -1.10
CA LYS A 32 25.87 26.42 -0.65
C LYS A 32 26.46 27.24 0.51
N ALA A 33 26.18 28.54 0.56
CA ALA A 33 26.59 29.40 1.68
C ALA A 33 25.86 29.07 3.00
N GLU A 34 24.73 28.34 2.96
CA GLU A 34 24.03 27.81 4.15
C GLU A 34 24.81 26.68 4.85
N GLY A 35 25.87 26.14 4.23
CA GLY A 35 26.76 25.12 4.80
C GLY A 35 26.51 23.68 4.33
N TRP A 36 25.80 23.49 3.22
CA TRP A 36 25.56 22.16 2.62
C TRP A 36 26.83 21.56 2.01
N ALA A 37 27.02 20.25 2.15
CA ALA A 37 28.19 19.53 1.66
C ALA A 37 28.37 19.64 0.13
N TRP A 38 27.26 19.55 -0.58
CA TRP A 38 27.18 19.71 -2.02
C TRP A 38 25.86 20.37 -2.41
N VAL A 39 25.86 21.12 -3.50
CA VAL A 39 24.64 21.70 -4.07
C VAL A 39 24.71 21.54 -5.58
N ASP A 40 23.70 20.88 -6.15
CA ASP A 40 23.60 20.66 -7.59
C ASP A 40 22.47 21.52 -8.17
N ALA A 41 22.77 22.24 -9.25
CA ALA A 41 21.81 23.01 -10.02
C ALA A 41 21.43 22.21 -11.27
N THR A 42 20.22 21.64 -11.27
CA THR A 42 19.74 20.77 -12.34
C THR A 42 18.38 21.27 -12.81
N PRO A 43 18.25 21.80 -14.04
CA PRO A 43 17.02 22.44 -14.52
C PRO A 43 15.80 21.50 -14.56
N ALA A 44 16.02 20.21 -14.78
CA ALA A 44 14.99 19.20 -14.80
C ALA A 44 15.42 17.98 -13.98
N VAL A 45 14.77 17.77 -12.86
CA VAL A 45 14.98 16.61 -11.99
C VAL A 45 13.68 15.82 -11.95
N THR A 46 13.76 14.52 -12.23
CA THR A 46 12.59 13.66 -12.12
C THR A 46 12.36 13.23 -10.68
N HIS A 47 11.13 12.83 -10.36
CA HIS A 47 10.82 12.27 -9.05
C HIS A 47 11.65 11.01 -8.74
N ALA A 48 12.00 10.22 -9.76
CA ALA A 48 12.87 9.06 -9.62
C ALA A 48 14.29 9.45 -9.20
N ASP A 49 14.83 10.54 -9.76
CA ASP A 49 16.16 11.04 -9.41
C ASP A 49 16.22 11.50 -7.94
N LEU A 50 15.15 12.14 -7.44
CA LEU A 50 15.07 12.55 -6.02
C LEU A 50 14.95 11.36 -5.07
N HIS A 51 14.28 10.28 -5.48
CA HIS A 51 14.11 9.07 -4.67
C HIS A 51 15.39 8.24 -4.55
N ALA A 52 16.41 8.50 -5.38
CA ALA A 52 17.73 7.90 -5.23
C ALA A 52 18.46 8.39 -3.96
N PHE A 53 18.04 9.52 -3.38
CA PHE A 53 18.63 10.11 -2.19
C PHE A 53 17.79 9.82 -0.95
N GLN A 54 18.46 9.56 0.18
CA GLN A 54 17.79 9.47 1.48
C GLN A 54 17.57 10.88 2.04
N ARG A 55 16.47 11.10 2.77
CA ARG A 55 16.22 12.38 3.45
C ARG A 55 16.96 12.42 4.78
N ALA A 56 17.67 13.52 5.01
CA ALA A 56 18.37 13.77 6.25
C ALA A 56 17.37 14.11 7.38
N PRO A 57 17.65 13.70 8.63
CA PRO A 57 16.80 14.06 9.77
C PRO A 57 16.83 15.58 9.99
N ARG A 58 15.66 16.14 10.30
CA ARG A 58 15.50 17.54 10.74
C ARG A 58 15.39 17.55 12.26
N GLU A 59 15.99 18.55 12.87
CA GLU A 59 15.91 18.83 14.30
C GLU A 59 15.03 20.05 14.52
N ARG A 60 14.15 19.99 15.51
CA ARG A 60 13.34 21.14 15.90
C ARG A 60 14.21 22.14 16.66
N ARG A 61 14.35 23.35 16.11
CA ARG A 61 15.00 24.46 16.83
C ARG A 61 14.11 25.01 17.92
N GLU A 62 14.71 25.60 18.95
CA GLU A 62 13.95 26.34 19.94
C GLU A 62 13.27 27.56 19.28
N PRO A 63 11.95 27.74 19.47
CA PRO A 63 11.26 28.92 18.97
C PRO A 63 11.81 30.17 19.63
N ASN A 64 11.95 31.25 18.87
CA ASN A 64 12.27 32.54 19.46
C ASN A 64 11.07 33.06 20.29
N LYS A 65 11.27 34.08 21.13
CA LYS A 65 10.20 34.60 22.01
C LYS A 65 8.92 35.01 21.26
N ARG A 66 9.03 35.53 20.03
CA ARG A 66 7.86 35.94 19.22
C ARG A 66 7.13 34.74 18.62
N GLU A 67 7.89 33.75 18.15
CA GLU A 67 7.37 32.49 17.62
C GLU A 67 6.69 31.67 18.71
N ALA A 68 7.32 31.55 19.89
CA ALA A 68 6.74 30.88 21.05
C ALA A 68 5.39 31.50 21.45
N GLN A 69 5.34 32.83 21.56
CA GLN A 69 4.08 33.54 21.84
C GLN A 69 3.02 33.34 20.76
N ARG A 70 3.42 33.26 19.49
CA ARG A 70 2.50 33.04 18.38
C ARG A 70 1.97 31.61 18.36
N ILE A 71 2.81 30.63 18.63
CA ILE A 71 2.44 29.21 18.77
C ILE A 71 1.45 29.05 19.92
N GLU A 72 1.78 29.59 21.10
CA GLU A 72 0.90 29.56 22.26
C GLU A 72 -0.45 30.20 21.94
N LYS A 73 -0.46 31.39 21.32
CA LYS A 73 -1.70 32.07 20.91
C LYS A 73 -2.54 31.25 19.93
N LEU A 74 -1.91 30.61 18.94
CA LEU A 74 -2.63 29.78 17.96
C LEU A 74 -3.17 28.49 18.60
N GLN A 75 -2.40 27.87 19.50
CA GLN A 75 -2.85 26.71 20.27
C GLN A 75 -4.03 27.05 21.18
N THR A 76 -3.98 28.20 21.88
CA THR A 76 -5.13 28.69 22.66
C THR A 76 -6.34 28.93 21.77
N LYS A 77 -6.15 29.58 20.61
CA LYS A 77 -7.25 29.82 19.67
C LYS A 77 -7.87 28.51 19.15
N LEU A 78 -7.06 27.50 18.87
CA LEU A 78 -7.54 26.18 18.43
C LEU A 78 -8.37 25.50 19.54
N HIS A 79 -7.92 25.57 20.80
CA HIS A 79 -8.68 25.06 21.94
C HIS A 79 -10.00 25.83 22.16
N GLU A 80 -10.01 27.15 21.99
CA GLU A 80 -11.24 27.96 22.05
C GLU A 80 -12.21 27.62 20.91
N LEU A 81 -11.70 27.42 19.69
CA LEU A 81 -12.52 27.02 18.54
C LEU A 81 -13.10 25.62 18.71
N ALA A 82 -12.32 24.66 19.23
CA ALA A 82 -12.82 23.31 19.51
C ALA A 82 -13.98 23.33 20.51
N ALA A 83 -13.85 24.09 21.61
CA ALA A 83 -14.94 24.26 22.58
C ALA A 83 -16.17 24.96 21.96
N ALA A 84 -15.95 25.94 21.08
CA ALA A 84 -17.04 26.63 20.40
C ALA A 84 -17.77 25.75 19.36
N VAL A 85 -17.06 24.81 18.72
CA VAL A 85 -17.64 23.77 17.85
C VAL A 85 -18.51 22.83 18.69
N ASP A 86 -18.00 22.34 19.82
CA ASP A 86 -18.77 21.48 20.73
C ASP A 86 -20.05 22.19 21.21
N ASP A 87 -19.96 23.46 21.63
CA ASP A 87 -21.11 24.28 22.02
C ASP A 87 -22.12 24.50 20.88
N ALA A 88 -21.67 24.60 19.63
CA ALA A 88 -22.53 24.77 18.46
C ALA A 88 -23.24 23.46 18.08
N LEU A 89 -22.55 22.32 18.20
CA LEU A 89 -23.14 21.00 18.00
C LEU A 89 -24.19 20.68 19.08
N ASP A 90 -23.91 21.03 20.35
CA ASP A 90 -24.88 20.90 21.45
C ASP A 90 -26.12 21.79 21.26
N ALA A 91 -25.98 22.89 20.52
CA ALA A 91 -27.07 23.79 20.16
C ALA A 91 -27.80 23.41 18.86
N GLU A 92 -27.43 22.30 18.21
CA GLU A 92 -27.93 21.86 16.90
C GLU A 92 -27.79 22.94 15.80
N ASP A 93 -26.75 23.78 15.89
CA ASP A 93 -26.44 24.85 14.94
C ASP A 93 -25.32 24.41 13.99
N GLU A 94 -25.68 23.55 13.02
CA GLU A 94 -24.76 22.93 12.05
C GLU A 94 -24.00 23.98 11.22
N GLU A 95 -24.66 25.04 10.76
CA GLU A 95 -24.03 26.11 9.95
C GLU A 95 -22.92 26.83 10.73
N LYS A 96 -23.14 27.06 12.03
CA LYS A 96 -22.15 27.67 12.91
C LYS A 96 -21.01 26.70 13.26
N ALA A 97 -21.31 25.41 13.46
CA ALA A 97 -20.30 24.39 13.72
C ALA A 97 -19.34 24.25 12.52
N ASP A 98 -19.88 24.17 11.30
CA ASP A 98 -19.10 24.08 10.06
C ASP A 98 -18.18 25.30 9.88
N ALA A 99 -18.70 26.52 10.09
CA ALA A 99 -17.91 27.74 9.97
C ALA A 99 -16.76 27.81 11.00
N LEU A 100 -17.00 27.35 12.23
CA LEU A 100 -15.98 27.30 13.28
C LEU A 100 -14.92 26.22 13.00
N GLN A 101 -15.32 25.11 12.37
CA GLN A 101 -14.39 24.07 11.94
C GLN A 101 -13.46 24.57 10.82
N GLU A 102 -13.98 25.26 9.81
CA GLU A 102 -13.17 25.86 8.73
C GLU A 102 -12.16 26.90 9.30
N GLU A 103 -12.59 27.71 10.28
CA GLU A 103 -11.68 28.61 10.98
C GLU A 103 -10.61 27.85 11.78
N GLY A 104 -10.99 26.72 12.40
CA GLY A 104 -10.09 25.81 13.11
C GLY A 104 -9.02 25.21 12.20
N GLU A 105 -9.41 24.74 11.01
CA GLU A 105 -8.50 24.23 9.99
C GLU A 105 -7.49 25.30 9.55
N THR A 106 -7.98 26.51 9.26
CA THR A 106 -7.11 27.65 8.89
C THR A 106 -6.09 27.98 9.98
N VAL A 107 -6.49 27.93 11.26
CA VAL A 107 -5.60 28.18 12.40
C VAL A 107 -4.61 27.02 12.58
N GLY A 108 -5.06 25.78 12.36
CA GLY A 108 -4.22 24.58 12.37
C GLY A 108 -3.13 24.62 11.31
N GLU A 109 -3.47 25.02 10.08
CA GLU A 109 -2.49 25.20 8.99
C GLU A 109 -1.44 26.26 9.33
N GLN A 110 -1.85 27.38 9.95
CA GLN A 110 -0.91 28.41 10.39
C GLN A 110 0.03 27.91 11.49
N LEU A 111 -0.47 27.09 12.42
CA LEU A 111 0.34 26.48 13.46
C LEU A 111 1.34 25.49 12.86
N GLN A 112 0.88 24.62 11.97
CA GLN A 112 1.73 23.65 11.28
C GLN A 112 2.81 24.34 10.45
N ALA A 113 2.48 25.41 9.71
CA ALA A 113 3.46 26.18 8.95
C ALA A 113 4.54 26.81 9.86
N LEU A 114 4.18 27.25 11.06
CA LEU A 114 5.15 27.72 12.05
C LEU A 114 6.02 26.58 12.58
N GLU A 115 5.45 25.41 12.86
CA GLU A 115 6.18 24.23 13.32
C GLU A 115 7.14 23.70 12.25
N ASP A 116 6.73 23.67 10.99
CA ASP A 116 7.58 23.32 9.85
C ASP A 116 8.72 24.32 9.66
N GLY A 117 8.50 25.60 9.97
CA GLY A 117 9.52 26.65 10.01
C GLY A 117 10.49 26.56 11.20
N LEU A 118 10.17 25.74 12.21
CA LEU A 118 11.08 25.42 13.32
C LEU A 118 11.96 24.20 13.03
N GLN A 119 11.62 23.39 12.04
CA GLN A 119 12.42 22.24 11.64
C GLN A 119 13.65 22.71 10.83
N ASP A 120 14.85 22.58 11.39
CA ASP A 120 16.12 22.92 10.72
C ASP A 120 17.04 21.70 10.66
N TYR A 121 18.12 21.77 9.88
CA TYR A 121 19.14 20.73 9.84
C TYR A 121 20.30 21.13 10.74
N GLY A 122 20.73 20.22 11.61
CA GLY A 122 21.92 20.41 12.44
C GLY A 122 23.17 20.66 11.58
N ALA A 123 24.14 21.40 12.11
CA ALA A 123 25.36 21.76 11.37
C ALA A 123 26.15 20.54 10.86
N THR A 124 26.16 19.45 11.63
CA THR A 124 26.75 18.16 11.23
C THR A 124 26.00 17.48 10.09
N VAL A 125 24.68 17.66 10.03
CA VAL A 125 23.84 17.14 8.96
C VAL A 125 24.01 17.96 7.70
N LYS A 126 24.04 19.29 7.79
CA LYS A 126 24.34 20.18 6.65
C LYS A 126 25.71 19.87 6.04
N ALA A 127 26.72 19.58 6.87
CA ALA A 127 28.06 19.21 6.40
C ALA A 127 28.16 17.85 5.69
N ALA A 128 27.14 16.98 5.77
CA ALA A 128 27.12 15.66 5.16
C ALA A 128 26.03 15.49 4.09
N ALA A 129 24.93 16.23 4.19
CA ALA A 129 23.84 16.25 3.22
C ALA A 129 24.06 17.35 2.17
N GLY A 130 23.38 17.21 1.04
CA GLY A 130 23.34 18.21 -0.01
C GLY A 130 21.95 18.74 -0.31
N ALA A 131 21.91 19.60 -1.32
CA ALA A 131 20.68 20.18 -1.83
C ALA A 131 20.66 20.15 -3.36
N ILE A 132 19.48 20.01 -3.94
CA ILE A 132 19.26 20.12 -5.39
C ILE A 132 18.37 21.33 -5.64
N VAL A 133 18.80 22.21 -6.53
CA VAL A 133 18.01 23.34 -7.04
C VAL A 133 17.50 22.98 -8.43
N THR A 134 16.18 22.90 -8.58
CA THR A 134 15.50 22.53 -9.83
C THR A 134 14.41 23.53 -10.17
N ILE A 135 13.88 23.45 -11.38
CA ILE A 135 12.68 24.20 -11.80
C ILE A 135 11.48 23.26 -11.70
N ASP A 136 10.37 23.75 -11.14
CA ASP A 136 9.12 22.99 -11.09
C ASP A 136 8.32 23.07 -12.40
N ARG A 137 7.16 22.44 -12.43
CA ARG A 137 6.27 22.44 -13.61
C ARG A 137 5.70 23.82 -13.94
N ASN A 138 5.72 24.75 -12.98
CA ASN A 138 5.23 26.11 -13.13
C ASN A 138 6.34 27.09 -13.57
N GLY A 139 7.60 26.63 -13.63
CA GLY A 139 8.75 27.46 -13.98
C GLY A 139 9.40 28.16 -12.78
N GLU A 140 9.01 27.82 -11.56
CA GLU A 140 9.56 28.38 -10.32
C GLU A 140 10.75 27.56 -9.82
N ALA A 141 11.73 28.22 -9.21
CA ALA A 141 12.89 27.54 -8.64
C ALA A 141 12.53 26.87 -7.31
N VAL A 142 12.70 25.55 -7.24
CA VAL A 142 12.45 24.73 -6.06
C VAL A 142 13.76 24.16 -5.53
N ILE A 143 13.93 24.20 -4.21
CA ILE A 143 15.15 23.76 -3.53
C ILE A 143 14.82 22.54 -2.66
N HIS A 144 15.35 21.38 -3.03
CA HIS A 144 15.26 20.16 -2.24
C HIS A 144 16.48 20.04 -1.33
N ARG A 145 16.34 20.45 -0.07
CA ARG A 145 17.37 20.35 0.98
C ARG A 145 17.38 18.96 1.64
N GLY A 146 18.50 18.60 2.27
CA GLY A 146 18.60 17.41 3.11
C GLY A 146 18.72 16.09 2.34
N LEU A 147 19.43 16.09 1.21
CA LEU A 147 19.61 14.90 0.38
C LEU A 147 20.93 14.20 0.74
N LEU A 148 20.85 12.93 1.14
CA LEU A 148 22.00 12.11 1.50
C LEU A 148 22.24 11.06 0.41
N ARG A 149 23.50 10.97 -0.05
CA ARG A 149 23.94 9.82 -0.83
C ARG A 149 24.06 8.59 0.07
N GLU A 150 23.97 7.40 -0.49
CA GLU A 150 23.92 6.15 0.29
C GLU A 150 25.14 5.98 1.24
N ALA A 151 26.34 6.39 0.78
CA ALA A 151 27.56 6.35 1.58
C ALA A 151 27.53 7.35 2.75
N GLU A 152 26.99 8.55 2.53
CA GLU A 152 26.86 9.62 3.53
C GLU A 152 25.80 9.26 4.59
N ALA A 153 24.70 8.63 4.17
CA ALA A 153 23.66 8.12 5.07
C ALA A 153 24.18 7.02 6.02
N LYS A 154 25.01 6.09 5.53
CA LYS A 154 25.67 5.07 6.37
C LYS A 154 26.64 5.69 7.37
N ALA A 155 27.39 6.72 6.97
CA ALA A 155 28.33 7.42 7.84
C ALA A 155 27.62 8.19 8.97
N LEU A 156 26.55 8.93 8.66
CA LEU A 156 25.73 9.64 9.65
C LEU A 156 25.10 8.69 10.67
N ARG A 157 24.50 7.58 10.24
CA ARG A 157 23.96 6.55 11.17
C ARG A 157 25.03 5.98 12.09
N THR A 158 26.25 5.80 11.59
CA THR A 158 27.37 5.29 12.39
C THR A 158 27.84 6.33 13.41
N LEU A 159 27.92 7.60 13.02
CA LEU A 159 28.25 8.72 13.91
C LEU A 159 27.18 8.95 14.97
N GLU A 160 25.91 8.81 14.62
CA GLU A 160 24.80 8.93 15.56
C GLU A 160 24.82 7.77 16.57
N ARG A 161 25.09 6.55 16.11
CA ARG A 161 25.34 5.39 16.99
C ARG A 161 26.53 5.60 17.92
N LEU A 162 27.59 6.26 17.46
CA LEU A 162 28.75 6.61 18.28
C LEU A 162 28.43 7.74 19.29
N ARG A 163 27.60 8.72 18.90
CA ARG A 163 27.21 9.88 19.74
C ARG A 163 26.18 9.51 20.80
N GLN A 164 25.32 8.52 20.54
CA GLN A 164 24.42 7.91 21.51
C GLN A 164 25.15 7.04 22.55
N GLY A 165 26.49 6.97 22.48
CA GLY A 165 27.32 6.29 23.46
C GLY A 165 27.37 4.78 23.23
N PHE A 166 28.58 4.24 23.29
CA PHE A 166 28.84 2.81 23.44
C PHE A 166 28.19 2.28 24.73
N SER A 167 26.92 1.88 24.66
CA SER A 167 26.26 0.99 25.62
C SER A 167 25.88 -0.34 24.94
N SER A 168 26.72 -0.83 24.03
CA SER A 168 26.69 -2.24 23.62
C SER A 168 27.97 -2.63 22.88
N GLU A 169 29.04 -2.89 23.63
CA GLU A 169 29.99 -3.92 23.23
C GLU A 169 30.38 -4.77 24.44
N SER A 170 29.61 -5.82 24.67
CA SER A 170 30.15 -7.11 25.09
C SER A 170 29.22 -8.20 24.61
N GLU A 171 29.75 -8.98 23.67
CA GLU A 171 29.43 -10.36 23.27
C GLU A 171 27.99 -10.87 23.30
N ALA A 172 27.61 -11.43 22.14
CA ALA A 172 27.01 -12.76 22.02
C ALA A 172 26.42 -13.37 23.31
N GLY A 173 25.13 -13.14 23.53
CA GLY A 173 24.41 -13.72 24.65
C GLY A 173 22.93 -13.41 24.56
N ASN A 174 22.14 -14.47 24.56
CA ASN A 174 20.69 -14.53 24.50
C ASN A 174 20.04 -13.92 25.76
N ASP A 175 18.84 -13.35 25.59
CA ASP A 175 17.79 -13.00 26.59
C ASP A 175 18.17 -12.19 27.85
N ASP A 176 17.56 -11.01 28.06
CA ASP A 176 16.27 -10.87 28.77
C ASP A 176 15.99 -9.43 29.28
N GLU A 177 14.73 -9.04 29.09
CA GLU A 177 13.84 -8.04 29.70
C GLU A 177 14.29 -6.76 30.45
N GLY A 178 13.52 -5.69 30.20
CA GLY A 178 13.52 -4.42 30.93
C GLY A 178 12.44 -3.42 30.45
N GLU A 179 11.17 -3.77 30.68
CA GLU A 179 10.00 -2.92 30.97
C GLU A 179 9.57 -1.80 29.98
N ASP A 180 8.66 -2.17 29.08
CA ASP A 180 7.38 -1.47 28.87
C ASP A 180 6.33 -2.52 28.41
N ASP A 181 5.76 -3.23 29.39
CA ASP A 181 4.60 -4.15 29.25
C ASP A 181 3.34 -3.28 29.08
N GLU A 182 2.62 -3.33 27.95
CA GLU A 182 1.33 -4.04 27.88
C GLU A 182 0.76 -4.05 26.42
N GLN A 183 1.55 -4.42 25.39
CA GLN A 183 0.95 -4.71 24.07
C GLN A 183 1.67 -5.68 23.13
N HIS A 184 2.86 -6.19 23.45
CA HIS A 184 3.58 -7.12 22.56
C HIS A 184 3.65 -8.55 23.10
N LYS A 185 2.49 -9.18 23.28
CA LYS A 185 2.39 -10.64 23.48
C LYS A 185 1.42 -11.31 22.50
N THR A 186 1.45 -10.98 21.20
CA THR A 186 0.78 -11.79 20.13
C THR A 186 1.27 -11.47 18.70
N ALA A 187 2.58 -11.39 18.44
CA ALA A 187 3.08 -11.45 17.05
C ALA A 187 4.04 -12.62 16.87
N ALA A 188 3.49 -13.82 16.63
CA ALA A 188 4.25 -15.02 16.31
C ALA A 188 4.98 -14.96 14.94
N MET A 189 4.92 -13.82 14.24
CA MET A 189 5.36 -13.64 12.86
C MET A 189 6.16 -12.34 12.68
N SER A 190 7.29 -12.40 11.96
CA SER A 190 8.09 -11.22 11.61
C SER A 190 7.37 -10.33 10.60
N ASP A 191 7.53 -9.00 10.68
CA ASP A 191 6.99 -8.04 9.72
C ASP A 191 7.37 -8.35 8.26
N LYS A 192 8.58 -8.86 8.02
CA LYS A 192 9.01 -9.27 6.66
C LYS A 192 8.20 -10.46 6.13
N LEU A 193 7.87 -11.40 7.01
CA LEU A 193 7.03 -12.55 6.66
C LEU A 193 5.57 -12.10 6.46
N ALA A 194 5.09 -11.16 7.27
CA ALA A 194 3.76 -10.56 7.10
C ALA A 194 3.60 -9.86 5.74
N GLN A 195 4.59 -9.05 5.35
CA GLN A 195 4.63 -8.39 4.04
C GLN A 195 4.66 -9.41 2.89
N ARG A 196 5.49 -10.44 3.00
CA ARG A 196 5.58 -11.51 1.99
C ARG A 196 4.27 -12.28 1.84
N LEU A 197 3.63 -12.67 2.95
CA LEU A 197 2.37 -13.43 2.92
C LEU A 197 1.21 -12.54 2.42
N SER A 198 1.16 -11.27 2.82
CA SER A 198 0.15 -10.33 2.30
C SER A 198 0.35 -9.99 0.82
N ALA A 199 1.58 -10.05 0.30
CA ALA A 199 1.84 -9.94 -1.13
C ALA A 199 1.29 -11.16 -1.91
N HIS A 200 1.47 -12.38 -1.40
CA HIS A 200 0.85 -13.59 -1.98
C HIS A 200 -0.69 -13.55 -1.90
N ARG A 201 -1.27 -13.06 -0.80
CA ARG A 201 -2.71 -12.81 -0.69
C ARG A 201 -3.20 -11.78 -1.71
N THR A 202 -2.42 -10.71 -1.92
CA THR A 202 -2.73 -9.71 -2.93
C THR A 202 -2.78 -10.35 -4.32
N ALA A 203 -1.75 -11.10 -4.72
CA ALA A 203 -1.73 -11.79 -6.02
C ALA A 203 -2.92 -12.74 -6.21
N ALA A 204 -3.26 -13.53 -5.19
CA ALA A 204 -4.43 -14.41 -5.21
C ALA A 204 -5.75 -13.62 -5.35
N LEU A 205 -5.88 -12.49 -4.65
CA LEU A 205 -7.04 -11.62 -4.76
C LEU A 205 -7.15 -10.95 -6.14
N GLN A 206 -6.03 -10.59 -6.77
CA GLN A 206 -6.02 -10.02 -8.13
C GLN A 206 -6.61 -11.01 -9.14
N ILE A 207 -6.18 -12.28 -9.14
CA ILE A 207 -6.74 -13.28 -10.06
C ILE A 207 -8.22 -13.59 -9.76
N GLU A 208 -8.61 -13.68 -8.48
CA GLU A 208 -10.02 -13.91 -8.15
C GLU A 208 -10.92 -12.74 -8.55
N VAL A 209 -10.48 -11.50 -8.37
CA VAL A 209 -11.21 -10.32 -8.86
C VAL A 209 -11.32 -10.33 -10.38
N ALA A 210 -10.26 -10.73 -11.09
CA ALA A 210 -10.29 -10.84 -12.55
C ALA A 210 -11.29 -11.92 -13.04
N ARG A 211 -11.50 -12.98 -12.25
CA ARG A 211 -12.46 -14.06 -12.52
C ARG A 211 -13.90 -13.73 -12.13
N HIS A 212 -14.14 -12.66 -11.36
CA HIS A 212 -15.45 -12.24 -10.89
C HIS A 212 -15.83 -10.82 -11.39
N PRO A 213 -16.26 -10.68 -12.66
CA PRO A 213 -16.43 -9.36 -13.28
C PRO A 213 -17.44 -8.43 -12.61
N GLN A 214 -18.51 -9.00 -12.04
CA GLN A 214 -19.52 -8.23 -11.30
C GLN A 214 -18.96 -7.66 -9.99
N VAL A 215 -18.10 -8.42 -9.30
CA VAL A 215 -17.45 -7.95 -8.06
C VAL A 215 -16.45 -6.83 -8.38
N ALA A 216 -15.68 -6.98 -9.46
CA ALA A 216 -14.76 -5.94 -9.91
C ALA A 216 -15.48 -4.63 -10.29
N LEU A 217 -16.61 -4.73 -11.01
CA LEU A 217 -17.45 -3.58 -11.33
C LEU A 217 -18.02 -2.92 -10.07
N ALA A 218 -18.55 -3.71 -9.14
CA ALA A 218 -19.10 -3.20 -7.88
C ALA A 218 -18.02 -2.51 -7.03
N ALA A 219 -16.81 -3.07 -6.94
CA ALA A 219 -15.69 -2.47 -6.22
C ALA A 219 -15.26 -1.12 -6.82
N LEU A 220 -15.19 -1.02 -8.15
CA LEU A 220 -14.87 0.24 -8.83
C LEU A 220 -15.97 1.29 -8.62
N VAL A 221 -17.23 0.92 -8.81
CA VAL A 221 -18.38 1.81 -8.61
C VAL A 221 -18.47 2.25 -7.16
N HIS A 222 -18.20 1.36 -6.20
CA HIS A 222 -18.15 1.70 -4.78
C HIS A 222 -17.14 2.82 -4.50
N GLY A 223 -15.92 2.73 -5.04
CA GLY A 223 -14.92 3.80 -4.92
C GLY A 223 -15.37 5.12 -5.56
N MET A 224 -16.04 5.06 -6.71
CA MET A 224 -16.58 6.25 -7.39
C MET A 224 -17.73 6.88 -6.60
N VAL A 225 -18.66 6.08 -6.06
CA VAL A 225 -19.79 6.53 -5.23
C VAL A 225 -19.28 7.20 -3.96
N GLN A 226 -18.30 6.60 -3.28
CA GLN A 226 -17.69 7.20 -2.09
C GLN A 226 -17.05 8.56 -2.39
N THR A 227 -16.41 8.68 -3.54
CA THR A 227 -15.71 9.92 -3.94
C THR A 227 -16.68 11.02 -4.38
N VAL A 228 -17.70 10.68 -5.17
CA VAL A 228 -18.57 11.66 -5.85
C VAL A 228 -19.88 11.93 -5.12
N LEU A 229 -20.47 10.91 -4.49
CA LEU A 229 -21.82 10.99 -3.92
C LEU A 229 -21.86 11.03 -2.40
N GLN A 230 -20.80 10.56 -1.73
CA GLN A 230 -20.77 10.44 -0.27
C GLN A 230 -19.77 11.40 0.40
N GLY A 231 -19.25 12.40 -0.33
CA GLY A 231 -18.41 13.48 0.19
C GLY A 231 -17.36 12.98 1.18
N SER A 232 -16.29 12.36 0.67
CA SER A 232 -15.35 11.65 1.54
C SER A 232 -14.76 12.55 2.63
N HIS A 233 -15.11 12.24 3.89
CA HIS A 233 -14.51 12.75 5.12
C HIS A 233 -13.13 12.12 5.42
N TYR A 234 -12.47 11.54 4.41
CA TYR A 234 -11.18 10.85 4.55
C TYR A 234 -10.08 11.57 3.76
N GLY A 235 -9.84 12.84 4.08
CA GLY A 235 -8.61 13.58 3.76
C GLY A 235 -8.24 13.72 2.27
N PRO A 236 -7.34 14.64 1.93
CA PRO A 236 -6.94 14.87 0.55
C PRO A 236 -6.04 13.72 0.07
N ARG A 237 -6.63 12.69 -0.54
CA ARG A 237 -5.88 11.93 -1.55
C ARG A 237 -5.72 12.85 -2.75
N HIS A 238 -4.53 13.42 -2.89
CA HIS A 238 -4.08 14.12 -4.08
C HIS A 238 -4.32 13.24 -5.32
N ASP A 239 -5.40 13.55 -6.03
CA ASP A 239 -5.54 13.64 -7.49
C ASP A 239 -7.05 13.86 -7.74
N ALA A 240 -7.52 15.06 -7.40
CA ALA A 240 -8.90 15.48 -7.66
C ALA A 240 -9.15 15.53 -9.18
N LEU A 241 -10.15 14.78 -9.60
CA LEU A 241 -10.62 14.60 -10.97
C LEU A 241 -10.93 15.93 -11.69
N PRO A 242 -10.67 15.94 -13.02
CA PRO A 242 -11.71 16.33 -13.97
C PRO A 242 -12.05 15.18 -14.95
N LEU A 243 -12.17 13.94 -14.42
CA LEU A 243 -11.99 12.58 -14.99
C LEU A 243 -10.59 12.01 -14.71
N GLY A 244 -10.45 11.39 -13.54
CA GLY A 244 -9.24 10.80 -12.98
C GLY A 244 -9.58 9.49 -12.28
N VAL A 245 -9.93 8.48 -13.07
CA VAL A 245 -9.72 7.08 -12.67
C VAL A 245 -8.24 6.81 -12.94
N SER A 246 -7.39 6.93 -11.91
CA SER A 246 -5.97 6.56 -12.02
C SER A 246 -5.84 5.07 -11.71
N LEU A 247 -5.66 4.24 -12.75
CA LEU A 247 -5.25 2.85 -12.58
C LEU A 247 -3.73 2.84 -12.39
N LYS A 248 -3.28 2.58 -11.16
CA LYS A 248 -1.86 2.33 -10.88
C LYS A 248 -1.68 0.82 -10.78
N ALA A 249 -1.09 0.20 -11.81
CA ALA A 249 -0.70 -1.20 -11.76
C ALA A 249 0.30 -1.38 -10.61
N GLN A 250 0.04 -2.36 -9.74
CA GLN A 250 0.85 -2.58 -8.55
C GLN A 250 2.00 -3.54 -8.85
N ASP A 251 3.07 -3.01 -9.45
CA ASP A 251 4.25 -3.80 -9.82
C ASP A 251 5.21 -4.05 -8.63
N ARG A 252 4.85 -3.58 -7.43
CA ARG A 252 5.72 -3.64 -6.24
C ARG A 252 5.83 -5.03 -5.59
N LEU A 253 4.97 -5.98 -5.99
CA LEU A 253 4.91 -7.30 -5.38
C LEU A 253 6.21 -8.09 -5.54
N GLU A 254 6.89 -7.99 -6.69
CA GLU A 254 8.18 -8.65 -6.95
C GLU A 254 9.29 -8.16 -6.00
N GLY A 255 9.30 -6.86 -5.67
CA GLY A 255 10.25 -6.28 -4.71
C GLY A 255 10.03 -6.75 -3.27
N ILE A 256 8.82 -7.22 -2.93
CA ILE A 256 8.46 -7.72 -1.60
C ILE A 256 8.68 -9.24 -1.50
N ALA A 257 8.34 -9.98 -2.56
CA ALA A 257 8.46 -11.43 -2.62
C ALA A 257 8.94 -11.88 -4.03
N PRO A 258 10.24 -12.21 -4.18
CA PRO A 258 10.85 -12.52 -5.49
C PRO A 258 10.27 -13.75 -6.21
N ASP A 259 9.57 -14.62 -5.51
CA ASP A 259 8.90 -15.83 -6.03
C ASP A 259 7.47 -15.58 -6.53
N ILE A 260 6.91 -14.38 -6.33
CA ILE A 260 5.57 -14.04 -6.83
C ILE A 260 5.44 -14.20 -8.34
N PRO A 261 6.40 -13.80 -9.20
CA PRO A 261 6.27 -13.93 -10.64
C PRO A 261 6.04 -15.37 -11.13
N ASP A 262 6.52 -16.35 -10.36
CA ASP A 262 6.40 -17.79 -10.60
C ASP A 262 5.24 -18.43 -9.82
N SER A 263 4.54 -17.66 -8.99
CA SER A 263 3.39 -18.16 -8.23
C SER A 263 2.22 -18.54 -9.16
N PRO A 264 1.42 -19.57 -8.80
CA PRO A 264 0.26 -19.97 -9.61
C PRO A 264 -0.72 -18.83 -9.88
N ALA A 265 -0.91 -17.93 -8.90
CA ALA A 265 -1.79 -16.77 -9.02
C ALA A 265 -1.28 -15.75 -10.05
N ALA A 266 0.01 -15.40 -10.01
CA ALA A 266 0.59 -14.45 -10.95
C ALA A 266 0.63 -15.00 -12.38
N VAL A 267 0.94 -16.29 -12.54
CA VAL A 267 0.92 -16.97 -13.85
C VAL A 267 -0.49 -16.98 -14.42
N ALA A 268 -1.49 -17.39 -13.64
CA ALA A 268 -2.89 -17.40 -14.08
C ALA A 268 -3.41 -16.00 -14.44
N LEU A 269 -3.01 -14.96 -13.70
CA LEU A 269 -3.35 -13.57 -14.02
C LEU A 269 -2.72 -13.11 -15.33
N ARG A 270 -1.45 -13.45 -15.57
CA ARG A 270 -0.75 -13.11 -16.81
C ARG A 270 -1.36 -13.79 -18.03
N GLU A 271 -1.72 -15.07 -17.91
CA GLU A 271 -2.45 -15.80 -18.95
C GLU A 271 -3.79 -15.13 -19.26
N LEU A 272 -4.54 -14.74 -18.21
CA LEU A 272 -5.82 -14.06 -18.37
C LEU A 272 -5.67 -12.68 -19.03
N GLN A 273 -4.62 -11.92 -18.67
CA GLN A 273 -4.29 -10.64 -19.31
C GLN A 273 -3.94 -10.82 -20.78
N GLN A 274 -3.17 -11.86 -21.12
CA GLN A 274 -2.81 -12.15 -22.50
C GLN A 274 -4.06 -12.45 -23.32
N VAL A 275 -4.94 -13.34 -22.83
CA VAL A 275 -6.20 -13.68 -23.50
C VAL A 275 -7.13 -12.47 -23.61
N ALA A 276 -7.21 -11.63 -22.56
CA ALA A 276 -8.00 -10.40 -22.58
C ALA A 276 -7.45 -9.34 -23.56
N GLY A 277 -6.14 -9.34 -23.79
CA GLY A 277 -5.46 -8.46 -24.74
C GLY A 277 -5.57 -8.91 -26.20
N GLU A 278 -5.92 -10.18 -26.46
CA GLU A 278 -6.06 -10.71 -27.82
C GLU A 278 -7.14 -9.95 -28.60
N GLY A 279 -6.75 -9.36 -29.73
CA GLY A 279 -7.66 -8.62 -30.60
C GLY A 279 -7.93 -7.18 -30.19
N LEU A 280 -7.22 -6.63 -29.19
CA LEU A 280 -7.21 -5.20 -28.91
C LEU A 280 -6.14 -4.49 -29.79
N PRO A 281 -6.49 -3.38 -30.47
CA PRO A 281 -5.52 -2.57 -31.20
C PRO A 281 -4.49 -1.89 -30.28
N GLU A 282 -3.26 -1.70 -30.78
CA GLU A 282 -2.24 -0.89 -30.09
C GLU A 282 -2.48 0.62 -30.25
N ASP A 283 -3.20 1.04 -31.30
CA ASP A 283 -3.55 2.43 -31.54
C ASP A 283 -4.69 2.88 -30.61
N SER A 284 -4.52 4.01 -29.93
CA SER A 284 -5.45 4.49 -28.90
C SER A 284 -6.80 4.96 -29.47
N ALA A 285 -6.82 5.50 -30.70
CA ALA A 285 -8.04 5.94 -31.34
C ALA A 285 -8.86 4.73 -31.83
N GLU A 286 -8.19 3.72 -32.37
CA GLU A 286 -8.81 2.46 -32.77
C GLU A 286 -9.30 1.65 -31.57
N LEU A 287 -8.55 1.64 -30.46
CA LEU A 287 -8.92 0.95 -29.22
C LEU A 287 -10.25 1.45 -28.68
N PHE A 288 -10.46 2.77 -28.60
CA PHE A 288 -11.72 3.32 -28.08
C PHE A 288 -12.92 2.93 -28.95
N ALA A 289 -12.77 2.96 -30.28
CA ALA A 289 -13.83 2.53 -31.20
C ALA A 289 -14.15 1.03 -31.05
N VAL A 290 -13.13 0.18 -30.88
CA VAL A 290 -13.31 -1.26 -30.62
C VAL A 290 -14.00 -1.52 -29.29
N LEU A 291 -13.65 -0.78 -28.23
CA LEU A 291 -14.31 -0.90 -26.94
C LEU A 291 -15.78 -0.46 -27.00
N LEU A 292 -16.10 0.63 -27.71
CA LEU A 292 -17.48 1.08 -27.90
C LEU A 292 -18.35 0.07 -28.67
N ALA A 293 -17.76 -0.73 -29.54
CA ALA A 293 -18.46 -1.75 -30.31
C ALA A 293 -18.68 -3.08 -29.55
N LYS A 294 -18.00 -3.28 -28.41
CA LYS A 294 -18.13 -4.50 -27.59
C LYS A 294 -19.44 -4.50 -26.80
N SER A 295 -19.94 -5.70 -26.53
CA SER A 295 -21.06 -5.88 -25.62
C SER A 295 -20.70 -5.47 -24.19
N GLN A 296 -21.71 -5.13 -23.39
CA GLN A 296 -21.50 -4.79 -21.97
C GLN A 296 -20.79 -5.93 -21.22
N ASP A 297 -21.14 -7.18 -21.50
CA ASP A 297 -20.53 -8.34 -20.84
C ASP A 297 -19.03 -8.47 -21.15
N GLU A 298 -18.62 -8.17 -22.39
CA GLU A 298 -17.21 -8.17 -22.78
C GLU A 298 -16.44 -7.00 -22.15
N LEU A 299 -17.05 -5.82 -22.09
CA LEU A 299 -16.47 -4.65 -21.44
C LEU A 299 -16.28 -4.88 -19.94
N VAL A 300 -17.26 -5.51 -19.27
CA VAL A 300 -17.18 -5.81 -17.84
C VAL A 300 -16.12 -6.87 -17.56
N ARG A 301 -15.93 -7.86 -18.46
CA ARG A 301 -14.80 -8.81 -18.36
C ARG A 301 -13.45 -8.14 -18.51
N LEU A 302 -13.28 -7.24 -19.49
CA LEU A 302 -12.05 -6.46 -19.66
C LEU A 302 -11.79 -5.55 -18.46
N LEU A 303 -12.84 -4.89 -17.96
CA LEU A 303 -12.78 -4.07 -16.75
C LEU A 303 -12.30 -4.88 -15.55
N ALA A 304 -12.76 -6.13 -15.39
CA ALA A 304 -12.33 -6.99 -14.30
C ALA A 304 -10.82 -7.23 -14.29
N VAL A 305 -10.23 -7.50 -15.46
CA VAL A 305 -8.78 -7.69 -15.62
C VAL A 305 -8.01 -6.40 -15.33
N CYS A 306 -8.52 -5.26 -15.79
CA CYS A 306 -7.91 -3.95 -15.53
C CYS A 306 -8.03 -3.51 -14.06
N VAL A 307 -9.13 -3.84 -13.38
CA VAL A 307 -9.33 -3.52 -11.96
C VAL A 307 -8.47 -4.44 -11.09
N ALA A 308 -8.38 -5.72 -11.43
CA ALA A 308 -7.59 -6.71 -10.71
C ALA A 308 -6.16 -6.24 -10.42
N VAL A 309 -5.44 -5.70 -11.41
CA VAL A 309 -4.04 -5.25 -11.23
C VAL A 309 -3.86 -4.05 -10.30
N THR A 310 -4.95 -3.38 -9.93
CA THR A 310 -4.92 -2.23 -9.01
C THR A 310 -5.17 -2.62 -7.56
N VAL A 311 -5.63 -3.85 -7.32
CA VAL A 311 -5.89 -4.38 -5.97
C VAL A 311 -4.55 -4.53 -5.23
N ASP A 312 -4.49 -3.92 -4.04
CA ASP A 312 -3.36 -4.02 -3.13
C ASP A 312 -3.84 -4.15 -1.68
N VAL A 313 -3.50 -5.26 -1.05
CA VAL A 313 -3.82 -5.54 0.36
C VAL A 313 -2.56 -5.88 1.16
N VAL A 314 -1.39 -5.42 0.70
CA VAL A 314 -0.12 -5.63 1.39
C VAL A 314 -0.11 -4.87 2.71
N THR A 315 0.22 -5.57 3.80
CA THR A 315 0.33 -4.98 5.14
C THR A 315 1.80 -4.75 5.48
N PRO A 316 2.18 -3.54 5.93
CA PRO A 316 3.58 -3.23 6.24
C PRO A 316 4.07 -3.91 7.52
N ARG A 317 3.17 -4.39 8.38
CA ARG A 317 3.46 -5.07 9.66
C ARG A 317 2.47 -6.19 9.89
N ALA A 318 2.81 -7.12 10.79
CA ALA A 318 1.86 -8.14 11.23
C ALA A 318 0.63 -7.48 11.88
N THR A 319 -0.56 -7.71 11.31
CA THR A 319 -1.85 -7.20 11.79
C THR A 319 -2.85 -8.34 11.86
N GLN A 320 -3.74 -8.30 12.86
CA GLN A 320 -4.86 -9.24 12.97
C GLN A 320 -5.91 -8.95 11.90
N GLN A 321 -6.24 -7.67 11.68
CA GLN A 321 -7.17 -7.26 10.62
C GLN A 321 -6.47 -7.17 9.28
N GLN A 322 -6.88 -8.02 8.34
CA GLN A 322 -6.39 -8.01 6.97
C GLN A 322 -7.20 -7.00 6.14
N PRO A 323 -6.57 -6.01 5.49
CA PRO A 323 -7.27 -5.09 4.61
C PRO A 323 -7.90 -5.86 3.43
N GLY A 324 -9.06 -5.38 2.96
CA GLY A 324 -9.80 -5.99 1.86
C GLY A 324 -10.50 -7.31 2.22
N ALA A 325 -10.89 -7.49 3.49
CA ALA A 325 -11.64 -8.65 3.94
C ALA A 325 -12.99 -8.78 3.21
N GLU A 326 -13.68 -7.66 2.98
CA GLU A 326 -14.96 -7.59 2.27
C GLU A 326 -14.81 -8.01 0.81
N LEU A 327 -13.72 -7.58 0.16
CA LEU A 327 -13.41 -7.97 -1.22
C LEU A 327 -13.05 -9.46 -1.31
N ALA A 328 -12.24 -9.96 -0.37
CA ALA A 328 -11.88 -11.38 -0.29
C ALA A 328 -13.12 -12.27 -0.05
N GLN A 329 -14.06 -11.81 0.78
CA GLN A 329 -15.33 -12.50 1.01
C GLN A 329 -16.21 -12.49 -0.25
N ALA A 330 -16.29 -11.35 -0.93
CA ALA A 330 -17.12 -11.19 -2.13
C ALA A 330 -16.68 -12.08 -3.30
N VAL A 331 -15.38 -12.34 -3.44
CA VAL A 331 -14.84 -13.27 -4.45
C VAL A 331 -14.69 -14.70 -3.95
N GLY A 332 -15.01 -14.98 -2.68
CA GLY A 332 -14.85 -16.31 -2.08
C GLY A 332 -13.40 -16.80 -2.09
N LEU A 333 -12.44 -15.92 -1.77
CA LEU A 333 -11.01 -16.22 -1.86
C LEU A 333 -10.62 -17.43 -1.00
N ASP A 334 -10.23 -18.53 -1.66
CA ASP A 334 -9.58 -19.68 -1.05
C ASP A 334 -8.06 -19.62 -1.30
N MET A 335 -7.30 -19.27 -0.26
CA MET A 335 -5.84 -19.20 -0.35
C MET A 335 -5.19 -20.58 -0.60
N ALA A 336 -5.84 -21.69 -0.25
CA ALA A 336 -5.28 -23.03 -0.47
C ALA A 336 -5.20 -23.41 -1.95
N ALA A 337 -6.00 -22.77 -2.80
CA ALA A 337 -5.91 -22.92 -4.26
C ALA A 337 -4.67 -22.22 -4.85
N TRP A 338 -4.18 -21.15 -4.21
CA TRP A 338 -3.17 -20.25 -4.78
C TRP A 338 -1.81 -20.33 -4.13
N TRP A 339 -1.74 -20.78 -2.88
CA TRP A 339 -0.51 -20.80 -2.10
C TRP A 339 -0.41 -22.04 -1.24
N LYS A 340 0.83 -22.51 -1.03
CA LYS A 340 1.15 -23.63 -0.15
C LYS A 340 2.35 -23.28 0.72
N PRO A 341 2.39 -23.74 1.98
CA PRO A 341 3.52 -23.48 2.86
C PRO A 341 4.72 -24.33 2.45
N THR A 342 5.73 -23.68 1.88
CA THR A 342 7.01 -24.30 1.53
C THR A 342 8.07 -24.01 2.59
N ASN A 343 9.15 -24.80 2.61
CA ASN A 343 10.28 -24.56 3.49
C ASN A 343 10.86 -23.17 3.26
N GLU A 344 11.13 -22.83 1.99
CA GLU A 344 11.67 -21.51 1.61
C GLU A 344 10.65 -20.37 1.81
N GLY A 345 9.36 -20.62 1.58
CA GLY A 345 8.34 -19.59 1.62
C GLY A 345 7.84 -19.23 3.01
N TYR A 346 7.87 -20.17 3.96
CA TYR A 346 7.23 -20.01 5.26
C TYR A 346 8.02 -20.64 6.43
N PHE A 347 8.30 -21.95 6.39
CA PHE A 347 8.81 -22.67 7.57
C PHE A 347 10.20 -22.21 8.01
N GLN A 348 11.08 -21.79 7.09
CA GLN A 348 12.39 -21.24 7.46
C GLN A 348 12.29 -19.89 8.18
N HIS A 349 11.19 -19.15 7.97
CA HIS A 349 11.01 -17.78 8.45
C HIS A 349 10.32 -17.67 9.81
N ILE A 350 9.78 -18.78 10.34
CA ILE A 350 9.13 -18.83 11.65
C ILE A 350 10.04 -19.49 12.71
N PRO A 351 9.87 -19.21 14.01
CA PRO A 351 10.65 -19.86 15.06
C PRO A 351 10.34 -21.36 15.16
N LYS A 352 11.30 -22.16 15.66
CA LYS A 352 11.17 -23.62 15.76
C LYS A 352 9.89 -24.06 16.50
N ALA A 353 9.50 -23.32 17.55
CA ALA A 353 8.27 -23.58 18.30
C ALA A 353 7.01 -23.43 17.42
N ALA A 354 6.94 -22.37 16.60
CA ALA A 354 5.82 -22.14 15.69
C ALA A 354 5.75 -23.20 14.57
N ILE A 355 6.89 -23.73 14.10
CA ILE A 355 6.87 -24.85 13.14
C ILE A 355 6.25 -26.10 13.78
N LEU A 356 6.61 -26.42 15.03
CA LEU A 356 6.05 -27.57 15.72
C LEU A 356 4.55 -27.40 16.01
N GLN A 357 4.12 -26.19 16.39
CA GLN A 357 2.70 -25.85 16.55
C GLN A 357 1.92 -25.96 15.24
N ALA A 358 2.52 -25.57 14.12
CA ALA A 358 1.92 -25.77 12.80
C ALA A 358 1.77 -27.28 12.51
N VAL A 359 2.85 -28.06 12.64
CA VAL A 359 2.85 -29.51 12.40
C VAL A 359 1.88 -30.26 13.32
N GLU A 360 1.66 -29.78 14.54
CA GLU A 360 0.68 -30.36 15.46
C GLU A 360 -0.76 -30.34 14.91
N GLN A 361 -1.11 -29.33 14.10
CA GLN A 361 -2.45 -29.18 13.54
C GLN A 361 -2.77 -30.18 12.43
N TYR A 362 -1.77 -30.61 11.65
CA TYR A 362 -1.99 -31.47 10.47
C TYR A 362 -1.27 -32.83 10.54
N ALA A 363 -0.23 -32.97 11.38
CA ALA A 363 0.54 -34.21 11.56
C ALA A 363 1.03 -34.40 13.01
N PRO A 364 0.12 -34.50 14.01
CA PRO A 364 0.46 -34.53 15.43
C PRO A 364 1.39 -35.69 15.83
N ALA A 365 1.29 -36.84 15.14
CA ALA A 365 2.13 -38.01 15.40
C ALA A 365 3.64 -37.77 15.17
N HIS A 366 3.99 -36.75 14.37
CA HIS A 366 5.38 -36.46 13.98
C HIS A 366 6.06 -35.43 14.90
N VAL A 367 5.31 -34.66 15.69
CA VAL A 367 5.80 -33.52 16.49
C VAL A 367 6.93 -33.93 17.45
N THR A 368 6.75 -35.01 18.21
CA THR A 368 7.73 -35.50 19.20
C THR A 368 9.05 -35.93 18.56
N ARG A 369 9.00 -36.47 17.33
CA ARG A 369 10.20 -36.84 16.56
C ARG A 369 10.88 -35.58 16.02
N LEU A 370 10.12 -34.65 15.45
CA LEU A 370 10.62 -33.42 14.86
C LEU A 370 11.24 -32.48 15.90
N ALA A 371 10.69 -32.42 17.11
CA ALA A 371 11.21 -31.56 18.17
C ALA A 371 12.70 -31.78 18.49
N LYS A 372 13.22 -33.00 18.22
CA LYS A 372 14.63 -33.37 18.44
C LYS A 372 15.57 -32.96 17.31
N LEU A 373 15.05 -32.54 16.17
CA LEU A 373 15.85 -32.16 14.99
C LEU A 373 16.25 -30.69 15.02
N LYS A 374 17.17 -30.32 14.12
CA LYS A 374 17.55 -28.92 13.89
C LYS A 374 16.46 -28.22 13.08
N LYS A 375 16.33 -26.89 13.22
CA LYS A 375 15.26 -26.10 12.58
C LYS A 375 15.15 -26.34 11.06
N ALA A 376 16.28 -26.42 10.35
CA ALA A 376 16.28 -26.66 8.91
C ALA A 376 15.65 -28.02 8.54
N ASP A 377 16.00 -29.08 9.26
CA ASP A 377 15.44 -30.43 9.04
C ASP A 377 13.94 -30.47 9.38
N ILE A 378 13.53 -29.75 10.44
CA ILE A 378 12.12 -29.62 10.82
C ILE A 378 11.35 -28.90 9.71
N ALA A 379 11.90 -27.82 9.16
CA ALA A 379 11.24 -27.02 8.13
C ALA A 379 11.03 -27.80 6.82
N SER A 380 12.04 -28.57 6.37
CA SER A 380 11.93 -29.45 5.20
C SER A 380 10.90 -30.57 5.41
N GLU A 381 10.88 -31.17 6.60
CA GLU A 381 9.95 -32.25 6.91
C GLU A 381 8.52 -31.72 7.16
N ALA A 382 8.38 -30.50 7.69
CA ALA A 382 7.10 -29.82 7.83
C ALA A 382 6.44 -29.53 6.48
N GLU A 383 7.22 -29.10 5.47
CA GLU A 383 6.74 -28.95 4.09
C GLU A 383 6.25 -30.28 3.51
N ARG A 384 7.04 -31.35 3.64
CA ARG A 384 6.64 -32.68 3.14
C ARG A 384 5.34 -33.18 3.77
N LEU A 385 5.18 -32.95 5.07
CA LEU A 385 3.99 -33.36 5.81
C LEU A 385 2.78 -32.45 5.55
N ALA A 386 2.99 -31.19 5.15
CA ALA A 386 1.93 -30.26 4.81
C ALA A 386 1.38 -30.51 3.40
N ASP A 387 2.15 -31.14 2.52
CA ASP A 387 1.70 -31.46 1.17
C ASP A 387 0.46 -32.37 1.19
N GLY A 388 -0.54 -31.99 0.39
CA GLY A 388 -1.85 -32.66 0.32
C GLY A 388 -2.78 -32.45 1.52
N THR A 389 -2.36 -31.76 2.59
CA THR A 389 -3.21 -31.53 3.78
C THR A 389 -4.14 -30.32 3.66
N GLY A 390 -3.85 -29.38 2.75
CA GLY A 390 -4.55 -28.10 2.67
C GLY A 390 -4.30 -27.17 3.87
N TRP A 391 -3.35 -27.51 4.76
CA TRP A 391 -3.06 -26.69 5.92
C TRP A 391 -2.51 -25.31 5.53
N MET A 392 -2.96 -24.29 6.28
CA MET A 392 -2.66 -22.90 5.98
C MET A 392 -2.31 -22.09 7.25
N PRO A 393 -1.31 -21.19 7.20
CA PRO A 393 -1.02 -20.23 8.26
C PRO A 393 -2.23 -19.39 8.67
N ALA A 394 -2.29 -18.98 9.93
CA ALA A 394 -3.41 -18.23 10.50
C ALA A 394 -3.73 -16.93 9.75
N ILE A 395 -2.73 -16.25 9.17
CA ILE A 395 -2.91 -15.03 8.35
C ILE A 395 -3.80 -15.23 7.10
N PHE A 396 -3.94 -16.48 6.64
CA PHE A 396 -4.77 -16.82 5.50
C PHE A 396 -6.05 -17.55 5.89
N LYS A 397 -6.26 -17.87 7.16
CA LYS A 397 -7.55 -18.42 7.62
C LYS A 397 -8.58 -17.28 7.57
N ALA A 398 -9.70 -17.52 6.89
CA ALA A 398 -10.81 -16.58 6.87
C ALA A 398 -11.42 -16.49 8.28
N GLU A 399 -11.62 -15.27 8.79
CA GLU A 399 -12.48 -15.04 9.96
C GLU A 399 -13.92 -15.41 9.57
N GLY A 400 -14.32 -16.67 9.74
CA GLY A 400 -15.65 -17.13 9.35
C GLY A 400 -15.86 -18.65 9.21
N THR A 401 -14.81 -19.47 9.24
CA THR A 401 -14.94 -20.93 9.31
C THR A 401 -14.30 -21.47 10.58
N ASP A 402 -14.97 -21.19 11.71
CA ASP A 402 -14.77 -21.98 12.93
C ASP A 402 -15.23 -23.43 12.68
N ASP A 403 -14.46 -24.34 13.28
CA ASP A 403 -14.60 -25.80 13.29
C ASP A 403 -16.05 -26.31 13.30
N THR A 404 -16.50 -26.89 12.18
CA THR A 404 -17.52 -27.95 12.23
C THR A 404 -17.37 -28.93 11.06
N THR A 405 -16.23 -29.61 10.98
CA THR A 405 -16.18 -30.93 10.31
C THR A 405 -15.35 -31.89 11.14
N ALA A 406 -15.88 -32.26 12.30
CA ALA A 406 -15.57 -33.54 12.91
C ALA A 406 -16.70 -34.51 12.54
N GLN A 407 -16.30 -35.62 11.92
CA GLN A 407 -17.08 -36.86 11.72
C GLN A 407 -18.19 -36.80 10.63
N ASP A 408 -17.86 -37.27 9.44
CA ASP A 408 -18.41 -38.58 9.06
C ASP A 408 -17.54 -39.29 8.02
N ALA A 409 -17.17 -40.53 8.34
CA ALA A 409 -16.56 -41.47 7.42
C ALA A 409 -17.66 -42.24 6.67
N PRO A 410 -17.39 -42.80 5.48
CA PRO A 410 -18.41 -43.15 4.51
C PRO A 410 -19.08 -44.49 4.86
N GLN A 411 -20.40 -44.54 4.80
CA GLN A 411 -21.14 -45.81 4.73
C GLN A 411 -21.69 -46.06 3.32
N ALA A 412 -21.59 -47.33 2.95
CA ALA A 412 -21.67 -47.86 1.62
C ALA A 412 -23.07 -47.79 0.99
N VAL A 413 -23.03 -47.54 -0.31
CA VAL A 413 -24.00 -47.90 -1.35
C VAL A 413 -24.79 -49.20 -1.09
N THR A 414 -26.11 -49.10 -1.24
CA THR A 414 -26.91 -50.15 -1.89
C THR A 414 -27.90 -49.51 -2.86
N ASN A 415 -27.80 -49.97 -4.12
CA ASN A 415 -28.70 -49.80 -5.25
C ASN A 415 -30.19 -49.95 -4.88
N ASP A 416 -31.05 -49.15 -5.49
CA ASP A 416 -31.97 -49.66 -6.52
C ASP A 416 -32.60 -48.50 -7.33
N GLU A 417 -32.71 -48.74 -8.63
CA GLU A 417 -33.20 -47.87 -9.69
C GLU A 417 -34.68 -48.25 -10.04
N PRO A 418 -35.34 -47.69 -11.07
CA PRO A 418 -36.37 -46.65 -10.96
C PRO A 418 -37.78 -47.11 -11.37
N GLU A 419 -38.81 -46.31 -11.10
CA GLU A 419 -40.07 -46.36 -11.87
C GLU A 419 -40.54 -44.95 -12.27
N ALA A 420 -40.68 -44.77 -13.58
CA ALA A 420 -41.36 -43.68 -14.25
C ALA A 420 -42.84 -44.04 -14.42
N ILE A 421 -43.76 -43.09 -14.23
CA ILE A 421 -45.03 -43.05 -14.97
C ILE A 421 -45.44 -41.59 -15.20
N ASP A 422 -45.68 -41.30 -16.47
CA ASP A 422 -46.34 -40.15 -17.10
C ASP A 422 -47.64 -39.67 -16.42
N ASN A 423 -47.95 -38.38 -16.60
CA ASN A 423 -49.12 -38.03 -17.40
C ASN A 423 -49.15 -36.55 -17.78
N ASP A 424 -49.34 -36.37 -19.09
CA ASP A 424 -49.72 -35.16 -19.81
C ASP A 424 -50.97 -34.46 -19.21
N ASP A 425 -51.07 -33.14 -19.35
CA ASP A 425 -51.94 -32.54 -20.39
C ASP A 425 -52.04 -31.00 -20.31
N GLU A 426 -51.82 -30.42 -21.50
CA GLU A 426 -52.54 -29.32 -22.14
C GLU A 426 -52.62 -27.88 -21.57
N GLN A 427 -51.96 -27.00 -22.35
CA GLN A 427 -52.52 -25.81 -23.04
C GLN A 427 -53.22 -24.72 -22.23
N GLN A 428 -52.66 -23.50 -22.28
CA GLN A 428 -53.35 -22.38 -22.95
C GLN A 428 -52.39 -21.19 -23.21
N ALA A 429 -52.30 -20.83 -24.48
CA ALA A 429 -51.78 -19.55 -24.95
C ALA A 429 -52.83 -18.44 -24.79
N HIS A 430 -52.42 -17.22 -24.45
CA HIS A 430 -52.56 -16.01 -25.29
C HIS A 430 -52.42 -14.67 -24.52
N ALA A 431 -51.77 -13.72 -25.22
CA ALA A 431 -52.07 -12.27 -25.33
C ALA A 431 -51.78 -11.36 -24.12
N LEU A 432 -50.80 -10.45 -24.21
CA LEU A 432 -50.79 -9.12 -24.87
C LEU A 432 -51.39 -7.98 -24.02
N ALA A 433 -50.52 -6.99 -23.79
CA ALA A 433 -50.75 -5.55 -23.71
C ALA A 433 -51.47 -4.95 -22.48
N ALA A 434 -50.73 -4.16 -21.71
CA ALA A 434 -50.91 -2.71 -21.61
C ALA A 434 -49.59 -2.06 -21.15
#